data_AF-A0A815XKL9-F1
#
_entry.id   AF-A0A815XKL9-F1
#
_cell.length_a   1.000
_cell.length_b   1.000
_cell.length_c   1.000
_cell.angle_alpha   90.00
_cell.angle_beta   90.00
_cell.angle_gamma   90.00
#
_symmetry.space_group_name_H-M   'P 1'
#
loop_
_entity.id
_entity.type
_entity.pdbx_description
1 polymer ?
#
loop_
_entity_poly.entity_id
_entity_poly.type
_entity_poly.pdbx_seq_one_letter_code
_entity_poly.pdbx_strand_id
1 'polypeptide(L)' 'VLLSHRYGSRPTPSTIRRFLFELLLEIIRSNSNDDDAKLLSQWYQLDTNQIPAAYVLRSISSSFSNILSPVVFIEFD' A
#
# COMPACT_ATOMS: atom_id res chain seq x y z
N VAL A 1 -17.82 -8.74 17.82
CA VAL A 1 -17.46 -9.83 16.87
C VAL A 1 -16.23 -9.38 16.10
N LEU A 2 -15.10 -10.08 16.21
CA LEU A 2 -13.88 -9.75 15.48
C LEU A 2 -14.14 -9.96 13.97
N LEU A 3 -13.96 -8.91 13.16
CA LEU A 3 -14.22 -8.94 11.71
C LEU A 3 -13.43 -10.05 10.99
N SER A 4 -12.27 -10.44 11.56
CA SER A 4 -11.43 -11.54 11.09
C SER A 4 -12.15 -12.90 11.06
N HIS A 5 -13.14 -13.13 11.94
CA HIS A 5 -13.84 -14.41 11.99
C HIS A 5 -14.86 -14.59 10.85
N ARG A 6 -15.34 -13.50 10.23
CA ARG A 6 -16.29 -13.56 9.11
C ARG A 6 -15.65 -13.67 7.73
N TYR A 7 -14.42 -13.15 7.57
CA TYR A 7 -13.80 -12.98 6.26
C TYR A 7 -12.42 -13.62 6.11
N GLY A 8 -11.91 -14.26 7.18
CA GLY A 8 -10.59 -14.87 7.19
C GLY A 8 -9.47 -13.86 6.97
N SER A 9 -8.24 -14.35 6.80
CA SER A 9 -7.13 -13.52 6.34
C SER A 9 -7.29 -13.24 4.84
N ARG A 10 -7.40 -11.97 4.46
CA ARG A 10 -7.41 -11.57 3.05
C ARG A 10 -6.22 -10.64 2.81
N PRO A 11 -5.29 -10.99 1.91
CA PRO A 11 -4.17 -10.11 1.60
C PRO A 11 -4.70 -8.80 1.02
N THR A 12 -3.97 -7.71 1.28
CA THR A 12 -4.25 -6.43 0.64
C THR A 12 -4.12 -6.59 -0.88
N PRO A 13 -5.04 -5.98 -1.65
CA PRO A 13 -5.02 -6.12 -3.10
C PRO A 13 -3.74 -5.49 -3.66
N SER A 14 -3.01 -6.24 -4.50
CA SER A 14 -1.82 -5.72 -5.16
C SER A 14 -2.13 -4.61 -6.17
N THR A 15 -3.37 -4.55 -6.65
CA THR A 15 -3.83 -3.62 -7.67
C THR A 15 -5.26 -3.18 -7.39
N ILE A 16 -5.51 -1.88 -7.52
CA ILE A 16 -6.83 -1.26 -7.35
C ILE A 16 -7.10 -0.40 -8.59
N ARG A 17 -8.29 -0.54 -9.18
CA ARG A 17 -8.67 0.28 -10.35
C ARG A 17 -8.63 1.77 -9.98
N ARG A 18 -8.16 2.60 -10.90
CA ARG A 18 -8.04 4.05 -10.70
C ARG A 18 -9.26 4.70 -10.06
N PHE A 19 -10.43 4.51 -10.66
CA PHE A 19 -11.67 5.12 -10.18
C PHE A 19 -12.03 4.70 -8.75
N LEU A 20 -11.77 3.44 -8.37
CA LEU A 20 -12.05 2.94 -7.01
C LEU A 20 -11.10 3.55 -5.99
N PHE A 21 -9.83 3.68 -6.36
CA PHE A 21 -8.82 4.26 -5.49
C PHE A 21 -9.08 5.75 -5.26
N GLU A 22 -9.40 6.49 -6.32
CA GLU A 22 -9.74 7.91 -6.24
C GLU A 22 -11.00 8.15 -5.39
N LEU A 23 -12.05 7.35 -5.60
CA LEU A 23 -13.27 7.40 -4.77
C LEU A 23 -12.96 7.13 -3.28
N LEU A 24 -12.10 6.15 -3.01
CA LEU A 24 -11.72 5.83 -1.64
C LEU A 24 -10.93 6.98 -0.98
N LEU A 25 -10.02 7.64 -1.71
CA LEU A 25 -9.33 8.82 -1.22
C LEU A 25 -10.29 9.99 -0.96
N GLU A 26 -11.28 10.19 -1.81
CA GLU A 26 -12.30 11.23 -1.63
C GLU A 26 -13.10 11.00 -0.34
N ILE A 27 -13.56 9.78 -0.10
CA ILE A 27 -14.30 9.40 1.12
C ILE A 27 -13.43 9.58 2.38
N ILE A 28 -12.16 9.21 2.33
CA ILE A 28 -11.25 9.36 3.49
C ILE A 28 -11.06 10.86 3.82
N ARG A 29 -10.81 11.68 2.79
CA ARG A 29 -10.65 13.13 2.96
C ARG A 29 -11.92 13.81 3.45
N SER A 30 -13.10 13.37 2.98
CA SER A 30 -14.37 13.92 3.46
C SER A 30 -14.63 13.65 4.94
N ASN A 31 -14.00 12.61 5.51
CA ASN A 31 -14.07 12.27 6.94
C ASN A 31 -12.93 12.91 7.76
N SER A 32 -12.17 13.86 7.20
CA SER A 32 -11.04 14.55 7.87
C SER A 32 -9.88 13.64 8.29
N ASN A 33 -9.71 12.48 7.64
CA ASN A 33 -8.63 11.53 7.92
C ASN A 33 -7.44 11.71 6.95
N ASP A 34 -6.82 12.88 6.95
CA ASP A 34 -5.75 13.21 6.00
C ASP A 34 -4.52 12.31 6.14
N ASP A 35 -4.23 11.82 7.34
CA ASP A 35 -3.08 10.93 7.57
C ASP A 35 -3.31 9.53 6.97
N ASP A 36 -4.55 9.02 7.00
CA ASP A 36 -4.91 7.77 6.32
C ASP A 36 -4.81 7.92 4.80
N ALA A 37 -5.24 9.07 4.27
CA ALA A 37 -5.13 9.37 2.85
C ALA A 37 -3.67 9.48 2.39
N LYS A 38 -2.81 10.10 3.20
CA LYS A 38 -1.36 10.17 2.95
C LYS A 38 -0.74 8.77 2.99
N LEU A 39 -1.07 7.97 3.99
CA LEU A 39 -0.56 6.60 4.12
C LEU A 39 -0.93 5.77 2.90
N LEU A 40 -2.19 5.83 2.46
CA LEU A 40 -2.62 5.09 1.28
C LEU A 40 -1.90 5.56 0.00
N SER A 41 -1.73 6.88 -0.15
CA SER A 41 -1.01 7.48 -1.28
C SER A 41 0.49 7.16 -1.27
N GLN A 42 1.06 6.88 -0.09
CA GLN A 42 2.45 6.43 0.04
C GLN A 42 2.61 5.00 -0.45
N TRP A 43 1.66 4.11 -0.15
CA TRP A 43 1.74 2.67 -0.45
C TRP A 43 1.33 2.31 -1.87
N TYR A 44 0.47 3.10 -2.53
CA TYR A 44 0.02 2.81 -3.88
C TYR A 44 0.51 3.86 -4.88
N GLN A 45 0.97 3.40 -6.04
CA GLN A 45 1.41 4.26 -7.13
C GLN A 45 0.52 4.03 -8.35
N LEU A 46 0.14 5.12 -9.03
CA LEU A 46 -0.57 5.03 -10.29
C LEU A 46 0.37 4.47 -11.37
N ASP A 47 0.01 3.31 -11.91
CA ASP A 47 0.61 2.76 -13.11
C ASP A 47 -0.23 3.16 -14.33
N THR A 48 0.34 4.04 -15.16
CA THR A 48 -0.27 4.49 -16.41
C THR A 48 0.10 3.62 -17.60
N ASN A 49 1.05 2.69 -17.43
CA ASN A 49 1.45 1.76 -18.49
C ASN A 49 0.46 0.58 -18.61
N GLN A 50 -0.30 0.32 -17.54
CA GLN A 50 -1.39 -0.64 -17.57
C GLN A 50 -2.64 -0.04 -18.26
N ILE A 51 -3.30 -0.84 -19.09
CA ILE A 51 -4.58 -0.48 -19.72
C ILE A 51 -5.65 -1.46 -19.20
N PRO A 52 -6.65 -0.99 -18.43
CA PRO A 52 -6.84 0.38 -17.93
C PRO A 52 -5.85 0.76 -16.82
N ALA A 53 -5.58 2.06 -16.66
CA ALA A 53 -4.68 2.56 -15.62
C ALA A 53 -5.18 2.18 -14.22
N ALA A 54 -4.25 1.80 -13.34
CA ALA A 54 -4.58 1.29 -12.02
C ALA A 54 -3.53 1.72 -10.99
N TYR A 55 -3.92 1.75 -9.72
CA TYR A 55 -3.01 1.93 -8.60
C TYR A 55 -2.45 0.58 -8.18
N VAL A 56 -1.13 0.47 -8.14
CA VAL A 56 -0.39 -0.76 -7.80
C VAL A 56 0.32 -0.56 -6.47
N LEU A 57 0.31 -1.59 -5.63
CA LEU A 57 1.01 -1.59 -4.36
C LEU A 57 2.52 -1.50 -4.59
N ARG A 58 3.18 -0.54 -3.92
CA ARG A 58 4.62 -0.35 -3.99
C ARG A 58 5.35 -1.41 -3.18
N SER A 59 6.53 -1.80 -3.68
CA SER A 59 7.45 -2.63 -2.91
C SER A 59 7.91 -1.91 -1.64
N ILE A 60 8.04 -2.67 -0.54
CA ILE A 60 8.57 -2.21 0.76
C ILE A 60 9.97 -1.60 0.59
N SER A 61 10.77 -2.13 -0.35
CA SER A 61 12.10 -1.61 -0.66
C SER A 61 12.11 -0.14 -1.07
N SER A 62 11.00 0.37 -1.63
CA SER A 62 10.91 1.74 -2.10
C SER A 62 10.74 2.77 -0.98
N SER A 63 10.22 2.35 0.18
CA SER A 63 10.00 3.24 1.34
C SER A 63 10.92 2.89 2.52
N PHE A 64 11.52 1.71 2.53
CA PHE A 64 12.36 1.21 3.62
C PHE A 64 13.65 0.58 3.10
N SER A 65 14.44 1.33 2.31
CA SER A 65 15.71 0.82 1.77
C SER A 65 16.65 0.32 2.88
N ASN A 66 16.57 0.89 4.08
CA ASN A 66 17.40 0.54 5.24
C ASN A 66 16.99 -0.75 5.95
N ILE A 67 15.81 -1.32 5.64
CA ILE A 67 15.38 -2.63 6.19
C ILE A 67 15.93 -3.77 5.33
N LEU A 68 16.26 -3.49 4.07
CA LEU A 68 16.80 -4.45 3.10
C LEU A 68 18.29 -4.24 2.82
N SER A 69 18.99 -3.37 3.58
CA SER A 69 20.44 -3.44 3.57
C SER A 69 20.81 -4.86 4.02
N PRO A 70 21.72 -5.55 3.31
CA PRO A 70 22.13 -6.87 3.71
C PRO A 70 22.63 -6.75 5.14
N VAL A 71 22.08 -7.62 6.00
CA VAL A 71 22.66 -7.95 7.30
C VAL A 71 24.17 -7.94 7.10
N VAL A 72 24.84 -6.97 7.71
CA VAL A 72 26.30 -6.94 7.75
C VAL A 72 26.68 -8.31 8.30
N PHE A 73 27.21 -9.19 7.44
CA PHE A 73 27.84 -10.41 7.89
C PHE A 73 29.02 -9.94 8.74
N ILE A 74 28.80 -9.84 10.05
CA ILE A 74 29.88 -9.76 11.01
C ILE A 74 30.55 -11.12 10.90
N GLU A 75 31.61 -11.20 10.09
CA GLU A 75 32.58 -12.28 10.21
C GLU A 75 33.09 -12.23 11.65
N PHE A 76 32.82 -13.30 12.39
CA PHE A 76 33.50 -13.56 13.65
C PHE A 76 34.87 -14.13 13.26
N ASP A 77 35.92 -13.32 13.44
CA ASP A 77 37.31 -13.80 13.53
C ASP A 77 37.47 -14.80 14.70
#